data_AF-A0A830B9Y9-F1
#
_entry.id   AF-A0A830B9Y9-F1
#
_cell.length_a   1.000
_cell.length_b   1.000
_cell.length_c   1.000
_cell.angle_alpha   90.00
_cell.angle_beta   90.00
_cell.angle_gamma   90.00
#
_symmetry.space_group_name_H-M   'P 1'
#
loop_
_entity.id
_entity.type
_entity.pdbx_description
1 polymer ?
#
loop_
_entity_poly.entity_id
_entity_poly.type
_entity_poly.pdbx_seq_one_letter_code
_entity_poly.pdbx_strand_id
1 'polypeptide(L)'
;MIRRFLRARDLDVEKALAMLLKYLKWRTEFVPSGLISPPEIQNDLAQNKLFMQGHDKNGRPIVVVFAARHKPMSVEEFKRFVTFTLDKICARMPSGHEKFIAIADLDGWGYANSDIRGYLAALTILQVRFVYLIYS
;
A
#
# COMPACT_ATOMS: atom_id res chain seq x y z
N MET A 1 -16.64 0.88 2.60
CA MET A 1 -15.80 1.42 1.50
C MET A 1 -16.11 2.89 1.17
N ILE A 2 -17.37 3.33 1.11
CA ILE A 2 -17.73 4.73 0.71
C ILE A 2 -17.30 5.79 1.74
N ARG A 3 -17.44 5.51 3.04
CA ARG A 3 -17.16 6.46 4.14
C ARG A 3 -15.76 7.12 4.05
N ARG A 4 -14.73 6.36 3.68
CA ARG A 4 -13.36 6.89 3.53
C ARG A 4 -13.23 7.94 2.44
N PHE A 5 -13.96 7.80 1.33
CA PHE A 5 -13.93 8.75 0.22
C PHE A 5 -14.68 10.03 0.57
N LEU A 6 -15.84 9.90 1.23
CA LEU A 6 -16.62 11.03 1.73
C LEU A 6 -15.83 11.83 2.75
N ARG A 7 -15.26 11.17 3.76
CA ARG A 7 -14.37 11.82 4.71
C ARG A 7 -13.30 12.59 3.94
N ALA A 8 -12.58 11.97 2.99
CA ALA A 8 -11.40 12.53 2.32
C ALA A 8 -11.64 13.81 1.53
N ARG A 9 -12.92 14.18 1.36
CA ARG A 9 -13.37 15.36 0.65
C ARG A 9 -14.35 16.17 1.50
N ASP A 10 -14.23 16.12 2.82
CA ASP A 10 -15.04 16.91 3.75
C ASP A 10 -16.56 16.72 3.55
N LEU A 11 -16.94 15.48 3.25
CA LEU A 11 -18.31 15.03 2.93
C LEU A 11 -18.89 15.61 1.63
N ASP A 12 -18.05 16.24 0.79
CA ASP A 12 -18.40 16.63 -0.58
C ASP A 12 -18.64 15.38 -1.44
N VAL A 13 -19.92 15.15 -1.76
CA VAL A 13 -20.39 13.96 -2.47
C VAL A 13 -19.80 13.88 -3.88
N GLU A 14 -19.73 15.00 -4.60
CA GLU A 14 -19.26 15.02 -5.99
C GLU A 14 -17.76 14.70 -6.05
N LYS A 15 -16.96 15.36 -5.22
CA LYS A 15 -15.51 15.08 -5.15
C LYS A 15 -15.22 13.67 -4.66
N ALA A 16 -15.99 13.18 -3.68
CA ALA A 16 -15.86 11.82 -3.17
C ALA A 16 -16.20 10.79 -4.25
N LEU A 17 -17.27 11.01 -5.03
CA LEU A 17 -17.67 10.17 -6.14
C LEU A 17 -16.61 10.16 -7.25
N ALA A 18 -16.13 11.32 -7.67
CA ALA A 18 -15.08 11.43 -8.69
C ALA A 18 -13.81 10.66 -8.27
N MET A 19 -13.44 10.77 -6.99
CA MET A 19 -12.32 10.02 -6.44
C MET A 19 -12.57 8.51 -6.39
N LEU A 20 -13.77 8.09 -5.98
CA LEU A 20 -14.16 6.67 -5.99
C LEU A 20 -14.11 6.09 -7.40
N LEU A 21 -14.66 6.78 -8.40
CA LEU A 21 -14.64 6.36 -9.80
C LEU A 21 -13.20 6.22 -10.33
N LYS A 22 -12.32 7.18 -9.99
CA LYS A 22 -10.90 7.11 -10.34
C LYS A 22 -10.23 5.87 -9.73
N TYR A 23 -10.49 5.59 -8.46
CA TYR A 23 -9.97 4.40 -7.78
C TYR A 23 -10.50 3.10 -8.42
N LEU A 24 -11.81 3.02 -8.70
CA LEU A 24 -12.43 1.84 -9.30
C LEU A 24 -11.87 1.57 -10.69
N LYS A 25 -11.74 2.61 -11.53
CA LYS A 25 -11.12 2.51 -12.86
C LYS A 25 -9.69 1.96 -12.76
N TRP A 26 -8.86 2.56 -11.91
CA TRP A 26 -7.50 2.08 -11.68
C TRP A 26 -7.47 0.63 -11.18
N ARG A 27 -8.38 0.24 -10.27
CA ARG A 27 -8.41 -1.13 -9.74
C ARG A 27 -8.75 -2.15 -10.82
N THR A 28 -9.72 -1.85 -11.69
CA THR A 28 -10.11 -2.72 -12.81
C THR A 28 -8.99 -2.86 -13.84
N GLU A 29 -8.28 -1.78 -14.15
CA GLU A 29 -7.18 -1.78 -15.12
C GLU A 29 -5.92 -2.48 -14.56
N PHE A 30 -5.56 -2.20 -13.30
CA PHE A 30 -4.31 -2.67 -12.71
C PHE A 30 -4.41 -4.08 -12.11
N VAL A 31 -5.58 -4.47 -11.60
CA VAL A 31 -5.82 -5.78 -10.99
C VAL A 31 -7.07 -6.44 -11.60
N PRO A 32 -7.02 -6.83 -12.89
CA PRO A 32 -8.18 -7.32 -13.63
C PRO A 32 -8.75 -8.63 -13.07
N SER A 33 -7.90 -9.49 -12.51
CA SER A 33 -8.28 -10.74 -11.81
C SER A 33 -8.89 -10.50 -10.42
N GLY A 34 -8.97 -9.24 -9.97
CA GLY A 34 -9.45 -8.88 -8.63
C GLY A 34 -8.44 -9.10 -7.49
N LEU A 35 -7.38 -9.89 -7.71
CA LEU A 35 -6.29 -10.13 -6.76
C LEU A 35 -4.94 -10.24 -7.45
N ILE A 36 -3.88 -9.81 -6.77
CA ILE A 36 -2.49 -10.09 -7.17
C ILE A 36 -2.08 -11.43 -6.56
N SER A 37 -1.59 -12.34 -7.39
CA SER A 37 -1.15 -13.67 -6.97
C SER A 37 0.35 -13.70 -6.63
N PRO A 38 0.82 -14.58 -5.73
CA PRO A 38 2.25 -14.66 -5.37
C PRO A 38 3.22 -14.86 -6.55
N PRO A 39 2.91 -15.64 -7.61
CA PRO A 39 3.80 -15.78 -8.76
C PRO A 39 4.07 -14.47 -9.51
N GLU A 40 3.13 -13.51 -9.50
CA GLU A 40 3.29 -12.19 -10.14
C GLU A 40 4.30 -11.28 -9.43
N ILE A 41 4.66 -11.61 -8.19
CA ILE A 41 5.49 -10.80 -7.28
C ILE A 41 6.59 -11.63 -6.62
N GLN A 42 6.98 -12.75 -7.24
CA GLN A 42 7.88 -13.73 -6.65
C GLN A 42 9.25 -13.15 -6.28
N ASN A 43 9.79 -12.24 -7.08
CA ASN A 43 11.12 -11.67 -6.83
C ASN A 43 11.06 -10.71 -5.65
N ASP A 44 10.01 -9.88 -5.58
CA ASP A 44 9.78 -8.98 -4.44
C ASP A 44 9.48 -9.76 -3.14
N LEU A 45 8.73 -10.85 -3.22
CA LEU A 45 8.47 -11.74 -2.09
C LEU A 45 9.75 -12.41 -1.59
N ALA A 46 10.60 -12.90 -2.49
CA ALA A 46 11.85 -13.58 -2.14
C ALA A 46 12.84 -12.69 -1.38
N GLN A 47 12.73 -11.35 -1.52
CA GLN A 47 13.56 -10.41 -0.78
C GLN A 47 13.28 -10.40 0.73
N ASN A 48 12.15 -10.95 1.19
CA ASN A 48 11.80 -11.03 2.62
C ASN A 48 11.99 -9.68 3.35
N LYS A 49 11.55 -8.61 2.69
CA LYS A 49 11.75 -7.22 3.12
C LYS A 49 10.55 -6.59 3.82
N LEU A 50 9.41 -7.29 3.86
CA LEU A 50 8.19 -6.80 4.51
C LEU A 50 7.50 -7.94 5.23
N PHE A 51 7.10 -7.69 6.47
CA PHE A 51 6.38 -8.65 7.31
C PHE A 51 5.15 -8.01 7.92
N MET A 52 4.05 -8.75 7.88
CA MET A 52 2.81 -8.36 8.54
C MET A 52 2.85 -8.87 9.98
N GLN A 53 2.82 -7.95 10.94
CA GLN A 53 2.82 -8.26 12.36
C GLN A 53 1.40 -8.20 12.93
N GLY A 54 1.28 -8.27 14.25
CA GLY A 54 0.03 -8.10 14.97
C GLY A 54 -0.53 -6.68 14.89
N HIS A 55 -1.20 -6.25 15.95
CA HIS A 55 -1.84 -4.94 16.02
C HIS A 55 -1.18 -4.09 17.09
N ASP A 56 -1.22 -2.77 16.90
CA ASP A 56 -0.82 -1.84 17.95
C ASP A 56 -1.88 -1.75 19.06
N LYS A 57 -1.61 -0.94 20.10
CA LYS A 57 -2.55 -0.71 21.21
C LYS A 57 -3.93 -0.18 20.81
N ASN A 58 -4.06 0.34 19.58
CA ASN A 58 -5.31 0.89 19.05
C ASN A 58 -5.99 -0.07 18.05
N GLY A 59 -5.48 -1.29 17.88
CA GLY A 59 -5.99 -2.27 16.93
C GLY A 59 -5.61 -2.00 15.47
N ARG A 60 -4.61 -1.14 15.19
CA ARG A 60 -4.13 -0.89 13.82
C ARG A 60 -3.15 -1.98 13.41
N PRO A 61 -3.30 -2.59 12.22
CA PRO A 61 -2.33 -3.57 11.73
C PRO A 61 -0.93 -2.96 11.63
N ILE A 62 0.09 -3.73 12.00
CA ILE A 62 1.50 -3.32 11.93
C ILE A 62 2.16 -4.04 10.75
N VAL A 63 2.91 -3.30 9.94
CA VAL A 63 3.87 -3.84 8.98
C VAL A 63 5.28 -3.41 9.35
N VAL A 64 6.22 -4.34 9.24
CA VAL A 64 7.64 -4.10 9.45
C VAL A 64 8.36 -4.24 8.12
N VAL A 65 9.18 -3.25 7.78
CA VAL A 65 9.92 -3.18 6.51
C VAL A 65 11.42 -3.12 6.81
N PHE A 66 12.20 -3.99 6.16
CA PHE A 66 13.66 -4.00 6.27
C PHE A 66 14.27 -3.38 5.01
N ALA A 67 14.68 -2.12 5.09
CA ALA A 67 15.06 -1.35 3.91
C ALA A 67 16.34 -1.87 3.24
N ALA A 68 17.32 -2.37 4.01
CA ALA A 68 18.55 -2.97 3.49
C ALA A 68 18.33 -4.24 2.65
N ARG A 69 17.15 -4.88 2.74
CA ARG A 69 16.80 -6.05 1.93
C ARG A 69 16.19 -5.69 0.58
N HIS A 70 15.85 -4.43 0.37
CA HIS A 70 15.29 -3.97 -0.90
C HIS A 70 16.34 -4.05 -2.01
N LYS A 71 16.06 -4.83 -3.05
CA LYS A 71 16.83 -4.83 -4.30
C LYS A 71 15.95 -4.24 -5.40
N PRO A 72 16.32 -3.08 -5.98
CA PRO A 72 15.55 -2.48 -7.07
C PRO A 72 15.55 -3.42 -8.27
N MET A 73 14.37 -3.75 -8.80
CA MET A 73 14.20 -4.63 -9.96
C MET A 73 13.15 -4.05 -10.90
N SER A 74 12.10 -4.81 -11.25
CA SER A 74 10.98 -4.34 -12.06
C SER A 74 10.08 -3.42 -11.23
N VAL A 75 9.91 -2.19 -11.70
CA VAL A 75 8.96 -1.23 -11.11
C VAL A 75 7.52 -1.75 -11.21
N GLU A 76 7.19 -2.50 -12.26
CA GLU A 76 5.84 -3.07 -12.45
C GLU A 76 5.55 -4.17 -11.42
N GLU A 77 6.51 -5.07 -11.19
CA GLU A 77 6.41 -6.07 -10.13
C GLU A 77 6.29 -5.39 -8.75
N PHE A 78 7.12 -4.37 -8.50
CA PHE A 78 7.09 -3.63 -7.25
C PHE A 78 5.72 -2.96 -7.00
N LYS A 79 5.09 -2.37 -8.02
CA LYS A 79 3.72 -1.83 -7.93
C LYS A 79 2.70 -2.91 -7.55
N ARG A 80 2.81 -4.10 -8.14
CA ARG A 80 1.96 -5.26 -7.79
C ARG A 80 2.22 -5.72 -6.37
N PHE A 81 3.48 -5.77 -5.93
CA PHE A 81 3.86 -6.13 -4.57
C PHE A 81 3.31 -5.15 -3.53
N VAL A 82 3.40 -3.83 -3.79
CA VAL A 82 2.79 -2.80 -2.94
C VAL A 82 1.27 -2.97 -2.89
N THR A 83 0.63 -3.21 -4.04
CA THR A 83 -0.82 -3.41 -4.10
C THR A 83 -1.27 -4.66 -3.33
N PHE A 84 -0.56 -5.77 -3.50
CA PHE A 84 -0.75 -7.02 -2.75
C PHE A 84 -0.60 -6.79 -1.24
N THR A 85 0.46 -6.09 -0.84
CA THR A 85 0.71 -5.75 0.56
C THR A 85 -0.45 -4.95 1.14
N LEU A 86 -0.89 -3.90 0.46
CA LEU A 86 -2.01 -3.07 0.92
C LEU A 86 -3.33 -3.86 0.97
N ASP A 87 -3.57 -4.79 0.04
CA ASP A 87 -4.72 -5.71 0.08
C ASP A 87 -4.68 -6.58 1.35
N LYS A 88 -3.51 -7.13 1.70
CA LYS A 88 -3.32 -7.91 2.93
C LYS A 88 -3.48 -7.08 4.20
N ILE A 89 -3.00 -5.82 4.22
CA ILE A 89 -3.22 -4.90 5.34
C ILE A 89 -4.72 -4.64 5.53
N CYS A 90 -5.43 -4.32 4.44
CA CYS A 90 -6.88 -4.09 4.49
C CYS A 90 -7.64 -5.31 5.02
N ALA A 91 -7.25 -6.52 4.61
CA ALA A 91 -7.89 -7.75 5.07
C ALA A 91 -7.70 -8.02 6.58
N ARG A 92 -6.64 -7.48 7.19
CA ARG A 92 -6.34 -7.61 8.63
C ARG A 92 -6.88 -6.44 9.46
N MET A 93 -7.50 -5.46 8.82
CA MET A 93 -7.98 -4.24 9.45
C MET A 93 -9.32 -4.51 10.15
N PRO A 94 -9.46 -4.22 11.46
CA PRO A 94 -10.72 -4.36 12.15
C PRO A 94 -11.81 -3.47 11.55
N SER A 95 -13.07 -3.85 11.77
CA SER A 95 -14.22 -3.03 11.33
C SER A 95 -14.16 -1.63 11.97
N GLY A 96 -14.26 -0.60 11.14
CA GLY A 96 -14.19 0.80 11.57
C GLY A 96 -12.78 1.40 11.57
N HIS A 97 -11.73 0.60 11.38
CA HIS A 97 -10.36 1.09 11.23
C HIS A 97 -10.05 1.40 9.76
N GLU A 98 -9.27 2.45 9.55
CA GLU A 98 -8.89 2.93 8.21
C GLU A 98 -7.37 3.21 8.11
N LYS A 99 -6.62 2.96 9.19
CA LYS A 99 -5.18 3.26 9.32
C LYS A 99 -4.39 2.01 9.70
N PHE A 100 -3.14 1.96 9.26
CA PHE A 100 -2.14 0.96 9.66
C PHE A 100 -0.86 1.65 10.11
N ILE A 101 0.04 0.91 10.76
CA ILE A 101 1.36 1.39 11.17
C ILE A 101 2.42 0.70 10.33
N ALA A 102 3.35 1.47 9.77
CA ALA A 102 4.56 0.95 9.15
C ALA A 102 5.77 1.29 10.03
N ILE A 103 6.57 0.28 10.35
CA ILE A 103 7.86 0.41 11.03
C ILE A 103 8.92 0.08 9.99
N ALA A 104 9.82 1.03 9.72
CA ALA A 104 10.93 0.83 8.80
C ALA A 104 12.22 0.67 9.59
N ASP A 105 12.84 -0.50 9.47
CA ASP A 105 14.22 -0.74 9.88
C ASP A 105 15.14 -0.26 8.75
N LEU A 106 15.94 0.76 9.06
CA LEU A 106 16.88 1.38 8.14
C LEU A 106 18.33 0.94 8.39
N ASP A 107 18.58 0.03 9.34
CA ASP A 107 19.91 -0.49 9.56
C ASP A 107 20.43 -1.20 8.30
N GLY A 108 21.65 -0.85 7.89
CA GLY A 108 22.27 -1.30 6.64
C GLY A 108 21.69 -0.74 5.35
N TRP A 109 20.73 0.19 5.38
CA TRP A 109 20.21 0.82 4.16
C TRP A 109 21.26 1.75 3.52
N GLY A 110 21.47 1.61 2.22
CA GLY A 110 22.39 2.47 1.47
C GLY A 110 22.02 2.58 -0.01
N TYR A 111 22.95 3.12 -0.81
CA TYR A 111 22.73 3.41 -2.23
C TYR A 111 22.23 2.20 -3.04
N ALA A 112 22.74 0.99 -2.76
CA ALA A 112 22.32 -0.23 -3.46
C ALA A 112 20.83 -0.59 -3.23
N ASN A 113 20.23 -0.08 -2.15
CA ASN A 113 18.84 -0.34 -1.77
C ASN A 113 17.91 0.86 -2.01
N SER A 114 18.46 2.00 -2.45
CA SER A 114 17.69 3.22 -2.69
C SER A 114 17.01 3.16 -4.06
N ASP A 115 15.68 3.12 -4.07
CA ASP A 115 14.88 3.05 -5.30
C ASP A 115 13.87 4.19 -5.39
N ILE A 116 14.32 5.32 -5.92
CA ILE A 116 13.46 6.50 -6.13
C ILE A 116 12.24 6.17 -7.00
N ARG A 117 12.41 5.31 -8.02
CA ARG A 117 11.30 4.93 -8.93
C ARG A 117 10.28 4.07 -8.18
N GLY A 118 10.76 3.14 -7.37
CA GLY A 118 9.93 2.35 -6.46
C GLY A 118 9.17 3.24 -5.48
N TYR A 119 9.84 4.17 -4.79
CA TYR A 119 9.19 5.07 -3.84
C TYR A 119 8.09 5.92 -4.49
N LEU A 120 8.35 6.50 -5.65
CA LEU A 120 7.33 7.24 -6.41
C LEU A 120 6.14 6.36 -6.80
N ALA A 121 6.40 5.12 -7.22
CA ALA A 121 5.36 4.17 -7.56
C ALA A 121 4.49 3.80 -6.33
N ALA A 122 5.12 3.54 -5.18
CA ALA A 122 4.41 3.27 -3.93
C ALA A 122 3.56 4.47 -3.49
N LEU A 123 4.12 5.68 -3.52
CA LEU A 123 3.42 6.91 -3.19
C LEU A 123 2.21 7.15 -4.11
N THR A 124 2.38 6.91 -5.41
CA THR A 124 1.28 7.05 -6.39
C THR A 124 0.14 6.08 -6.07
N ILE A 125 0.44 4.81 -5.77
CA ILE A 125 -0.58 3.82 -5.38
C ILE A 125 -1.27 4.23 -4.08
N LEU A 126 -0.50 4.68 -3.08
CA LEU A 126 -1.04 5.16 -1.81
C LEU A 126 -1.96 6.38 -2.01
N GLN A 127 -1.61 7.33 -2.88
CA GLN A 127 -2.45 8.48 -3.17
C GLN A 127 -3.78 8.09 -3.84
N VAL A 128 -3.76 7.12 -4.76
CA VAL A 128 -4.98 6.64 -5.43
C VAL A 128 -5.88 5.88 -4.45
N ARG A 129 -5.29 5.14 -3.50
CA ARG A 129 -6.01 4.19 -2.63
C ARG A 129 -6.35 4.72 -1.24
N PHE A 130 -5.50 5.57 -0.67
CA PHE A 130 -5.55 6.08 0.71
C PHE A 130 -5.14 7.55 0.76
N VAL A 131 -6.02 8.44 0.32
CA VAL A 131 -5.79 9.90 0.38
C VAL A 131 -5.50 10.42 1.79
N TYR A 132 -5.84 9.65 2.83
CA TYR A 132 -5.70 10.05 4.23
C TYR A 132 -4.43 9.67 4.96
N LEU A 133 -3.64 8.73 4.44
CA LEU A 133 -2.47 8.25 5.19
C LEU A 133 -1.24 9.16 5.05
N ILE A 134 -1.30 10.17 4.18
CA ILE A 134 -0.16 11.05 3.87
C ILE A 134 -0.24 12.40 4.60
N TYR A 135 -1.40 12.75 5.16
CA TYR A 135 -1.67 14.10 5.72
C TYR A 135 -2.13 14.10 7.18
N SER A 136 -1.83 13.06 7.97
CA SER A 136 -2.25 13.00 9.38
C SER A 136 -1.11 12.78 10.34
#